data_AF-A0A382BZ16-F1
#
_entry.id   AF-A0A382BZ16-F1
#
_cell.length_a   1.000
_cell.length_b   1.000
_cell.length_c   1.000
_cell.angle_alpha   90.00
_cell.angle_beta   90.00
_cell.angle_gamma   90.00
#
_symmetry.space_group_name_H-M   'P 1'
#
loop_
_entity.id
_entity.type
_entity.pdbx_description
1 polymer ?
#
loop_
_entity_poly.entity_id
_entity_poly.type
_entity_poly.pdbx_seq_one_letter_code
_entity_poly.pdbx_strand_id
1 'polypeptide(L)'
;MNQPNIVFFFTDDQRFDTIRSLNNPEIYTPNLDQIVSQGTTFVNSYIMGGSCGAVCMPSRGMLHTGRTLYHLDRQGQSIPEEHALLGE
;
A
#
# COMPACT_ATOMS: atom_id res chain seq x y z
N MET A 1 -2.13 -28.97 0.99
CA MET A 1 -2.11 -27.54 1.33
C MET A 1 -1.55 -26.82 0.11
N ASN A 2 -2.41 -26.32 -0.80
CA ASN A 2 -1.96 -25.70 -2.06
C ASN A 2 -2.35 -24.22 -2.19
N GLN A 3 -3.03 -23.66 -1.18
CA GLN A 3 -3.36 -22.24 -1.16
C GLN A 3 -2.33 -21.52 -0.28
N PRO A 4 -1.55 -20.57 -0.83
CA PRO A 4 -0.62 -19.79 -0.04
C PRO A 4 -1.38 -18.85 0.90
N ASN A 5 -0.82 -18.62 2.09
CA ASN A 5 -1.28 -17.55 2.96
C ASN A 5 -0.73 -16.21 2.43
N ILE A 6 -1.54 -15.16 2.50
CA ILE A 6 -1.14 -13.80 2.12
C ILE A 6 -1.13 -12.95 3.39
N VAL A 7 0.03 -12.39 3.73
CA VAL A 7 0.17 -11.38 4.79
C VAL A 7 0.47 -10.05 4.13
N PHE A 8 -0.41 -9.07 4.33
CA PHE A 8 -0.30 -7.75 3.73
C PHE A 8 0.08 -6.71 4.78
N PHE A 9 1.32 -6.22 4.72
CA PHE A 9 1.80 -5.14 5.56
C PHE A 9 1.55 -3.80 4.89
N PHE A 10 0.86 -2.88 5.57
CA PHE A 10 0.53 -1.56 5.05
C PHE A 10 0.76 -0.49 6.11
N THR A 11 1.85 0.24 5.95
CA THR A 11 2.29 1.31 6.85
C THR A 11 1.60 2.63 6.52
N ASP A 12 1.34 3.45 7.53
CA ASP A 12 0.85 4.82 7.35
C ASP A 12 2.02 5.81 7.25
N ASP A 13 1.93 6.78 6.33
CA ASP A 13 2.93 7.84 6.09
C ASP A 13 4.39 7.42 5.83
N GLN A 14 4.68 6.13 5.59
CA GLN A 14 6.04 5.69 5.25
C GLN A 14 6.44 6.24 3.87
N ARG A 15 7.55 6.99 3.81
CA ARG A 15 8.13 7.46 2.54
C ARG A 15 8.88 6.34 1.82
N PHE A 16 8.93 6.44 0.49
CA PHE A 16 9.60 5.46 -0.38
C PHE A 16 11.11 5.31 -0.11
N ASP A 17 11.76 6.36 0.40
CA ASP A 17 13.20 6.43 0.64
C ASP A 17 13.60 6.00 2.05
N THR A 18 12.76 5.22 2.75
CA THR A 18 12.99 4.88 4.17
C THR A 18 13.58 3.48 4.41
N ILE A 19 13.86 2.72 3.35
CA ILE A 19 14.42 1.37 3.46
C ILE A 19 15.90 1.41 3.11
N ARG A 20 16.75 0.87 4.00
CA ARG A 20 18.21 0.95 3.87
C ARG A 20 18.73 0.36 2.57
N SER A 21 18.29 -0.86 2.26
CA SER A 21 18.63 -1.57 1.02
C SER A 21 18.13 -0.88 -0.25
N LEU A 22 17.24 0.11 -0.14
CA LEU A 22 16.75 0.93 -1.26
C LEU A 22 17.45 2.29 -1.32
N ASN A 23 18.78 2.27 -1.15
CA ASN A 23 19.68 3.44 -1.23
C ASN A 23 19.55 4.47 -0.09
N ASN A 24 19.20 4.05 1.13
CA ASN A 24 19.25 4.93 2.30
C ASN A 24 20.29 4.43 3.34
N PRO A 25 21.53 4.94 3.34
CA PRO A 25 22.55 4.47 4.29
C PRO A 25 22.30 4.88 5.75
N GLU A 26 21.48 5.90 5.99
CA GLU A 26 21.23 6.49 7.32
C GLU A 26 20.27 5.64 8.17
N ILE A 27 19.31 4.98 7.52
CA ILE A 27 18.26 4.23 8.21
C ILE A 27 18.70 2.78 8.44
N TYR A 28 18.23 2.18 9.54
CA TYR A 28 18.46 0.79 9.88
C TYR A 28 17.13 0.00 9.84
N THR A 29 16.96 -0.86 8.83
CA THR A 29 15.72 -1.61 8.57
C THR A 29 15.97 -3.11 8.31
N PRO A 30 16.63 -3.84 9.23
CA PRO A 30 17.13 -5.20 8.95
C PRO A 30 16.03 -6.18 8.50
N ASN A 31 14.82 -6.08 9.05
CA ASN A 31 13.71 -6.95 8.65
C ASN A 31 13.17 -6.63 7.24
N LEU A 32 13.10 -5.34 6.88
CA LEU A 32 12.68 -4.94 5.53
C LEU A 32 13.77 -5.24 4.51
N ASP A 33 15.04 -5.07 4.88
CA ASP A 33 16.19 -5.41 4.03
C ASP A 33 16.21 -6.91 3.70
N GLN A 34 15.86 -7.76 4.66
CA GLN A 34 15.70 -9.19 4.42
C GLN A 34 14.59 -9.47 3.40
N ILE A 35 13.42 -8.82 3.53
CA ILE A 35 12.30 -8.95 2.58
C ILE A 35 12.73 -8.51 1.17
N VAL A 36 13.45 -7.39 1.06
CA VAL A 36 13.99 -6.90 -0.23
C VAL A 36 14.93 -7.92 -0.85
N SER A 37 15.84 -8.52 -0.08
CA SER A 37 16.83 -9.49 -0.60
C SER A 37 16.22 -10.82 -1.05
N GLN A 38 15.06 -11.20 -0.51
CA GLN A 38 14.39 -12.47 -0.76
C GLN A 38 13.17 -12.33 -1.68
N GLY A 39 12.86 -11.11 -2.13
CA GLY A 39 11.62 -10.77 -2.80
C GLY A 39 11.81 -10.04 -4.12
N THR A 40 10.79 -9.27 -4.49
CA THR A 40 10.80 -8.41 -5.67
C THR A 40 10.39 -7.01 -5.24
N THR A 41 11.16 -6.01 -5.66
CA THR A 41 10.94 -4.61 -5.33
C THR A 41 10.42 -3.84 -6.54
N PHE A 42 9.31 -3.11 -6.35
CA PHE A 42 8.82 -2.14 -7.32
C PHE A 42 9.30 -0.74 -6.93
N VAL A 43 10.20 -0.16 -7.74
CA VAL A 43 10.81 1.16 -7.45
C VAL A 43 10.00 2.36 -7.99
N ASN A 44 8.97 2.09 -8.78
CA ASN A 44 8.07 3.09 -9.37
C ASN A 44 6.61 2.72 -9.07
N SER A 45 6.25 2.66 -7.79
CA SER A 45 4.89 2.38 -7.33
C SER A 45 4.27 3.64 -6.72
N TYR A 46 3.08 4.01 -7.17
CA TYR A 46 2.43 5.27 -6.83
C TYR A 46 0.97 5.07 -6.46
N ILE A 47 0.48 5.85 -5.49
CA ILE A 47 -0.95 6.07 -5.31
C ILE A 47 -1.42 7.16 -6.27
N MET A 48 -2.71 7.15 -6.63
CA MET A 48 -3.28 8.21 -7.49
C MET A 48 -3.47 9.56 -6.78
N GLY A 49 -3.20 9.63 -5.47
CA GLY A 49 -3.40 10.82 -4.64
C GLY A 49 -4.81 10.92 -4.06
N GLY A 50 -5.31 12.14 -3.92
CA GLY A 50 -6.63 12.45 -3.36
C GLY A 50 -7.11 13.83 -3.81
N SER A 51 -8.32 14.22 -3.41
CA SER A 51 -8.87 15.56 -3.71
C SER A 51 -8.37 16.66 -2.76
N CYS A 52 -7.71 16.27 -1.67
CA CYS A 52 -7.05 17.16 -0.72
C CYS A 52 -5.73 16.53 -0.25
N GLY A 53 -4.97 17.26 0.58
CA GLY A 53 -3.68 16.76 1.10
C GLY A 53 -3.80 15.51 1.97
N ALA A 54 -4.99 15.19 2.49
CA ALA A 54 -5.24 13.96 3.24
C ALA A 54 -5.51 12.78 2.27
N VAL A 55 -4.45 12.05 1.93
CA VAL A 55 -4.50 10.97 0.93
C VAL A 55 -4.68 9.57 1.51
N CYS A 56 -4.65 9.40 2.83
CA CYS A 56 -4.74 8.10 3.50
C CYS A 56 -6.07 7.38 3.19
N MET A 57 -7.20 8.08 3.31
CA MET A 57 -8.54 7.55 3.02
C MET A 57 -8.69 7.09 1.57
N PRO A 58 -8.44 7.92 0.53
CA PRO A 58 -8.54 7.46 -0.85
C PRO A 58 -7.53 6.37 -1.18
N SER A 59 -6.31 6.41 -0.62
CA SER A 59 -5.30 5.35 -0.80
C SER A 59 -5.80 3.99 -0.32
N ARG A 60 -6.34 3.93 0.91
CA ARG A 60 -6.94 2.73 1.49
C ARG A 60 -8.16 2.28 0.68
N GLY A 61 -9.01 3.20 0.25
CA GLY A 61 -10.18 2.87 -0.57
C GLY A 61 -9.81 2.24 -1.92
N MET A 62 -8.79 2.77 -2.61
CA MET A 62 -8.28 2.18 -3.86
C MET A 62 -7.74 0.77 -3.63
N LEU A 63 -7.00 0.57 -2.54
CA LEU A 63 -6.44 -0.73 -2.18
C LEU A 63 -7.54 -1.76 -1.84
N HIS A 64 -8.53 -1.39 -1.03
CA HIS A 64 -9.60 -2.30 -0.61
C HIS A 64 -10.53 -2.71 -1.75
N THR A 65 -10.66 -1.89 -2.79
CA THR A 65 -11.63 -2.10 -3.87
C THR A 65 -11.02 -2.42 -5.22
N GLY A 66 -9.71 -2.24 -5.39
CA GLY A 66 -9.02 -2.33 -6.68
C GLY A 66 -9.44 -1.26 -7.69
N ARG A 67 -10.15 -0.21 -7.25
CA ARG A 67 -10.66 0.86 -8.11
C ARG A 67 -9.75 2.08 -8.10
N THR A 68 -9.85 2.88 -9.15
CA THR A 68 -9.13 4.18 -9.23
C THR A 68 -9.86 5.24 -8.41
N LEU A 69 -9.14 6.32 -8.04
CA LEU A 69 -9.64 7.42 -7.20
C LEU A 69 -11.04 7.92 -7.59
N TYR A 70 -11.29 8.13 -8.89
CA TYR A 70 -12.55 8.67 -9.40
C TYR A 70 -13.70 7.67 -9.46
N HIS A 71 -13.43 6.39 -9.20
CA HIS A 71 -14.43 5.32 -9.15
C HIS A 71 -14.71 4.84 -7.72
N LEU A 72 -14.16 5.50 -6.71
CA LEU A 72 -14.48 5.25 -5.31
C LEU A 72 -15.76 5.97 -4.91
N ASP A 73 -16.58 5.29 -4.10
CA ASP A 73 -17.70 5.93 -3.43
C ASP A 73 -17.17 6.98 -2.44
N ARG A 74 -17.68 8.21 -2.56
CA ARG A 74 -17.25 9.36 -1.76
C ARG A 74 -15.73 9.47 -1.61
N GLN A 75 -14.98 9.12 -2.67
CA GLN A 75 -13.52 9.18 -2.70
C GLN A 75 -12.84 8.33 -1.59
N GLY A 76 -13.47 7.22 -1.20
CA GLY A 76 -12.95 6.28 -0.21
C GLY A 76 -13.42 6.54 1.22
N GLN A 77 -14.31 7.52 1.46
CA GLN A 77 -14.93 7.71 2.78
C GLN A 77 -15.83 6.54 3.19
N SER A 78 -16.34 5.81 2.21
CA SER A 78 -17.14 4.60 2.38
C SER A 78 -16.69 3.54 1.37
N ILE A 79 -16.73 2.28 1.80
CA ILE A 79 -16.47 1.13 0.94
C ILE A 79 -17.79 0.35 0.85
N PRO A 80 -18.55 0.48 -0.25
CA PRO A 80 -19.72 -0.35 -0.48
C PRO A 80 -19.34 -1.84 -0.46
N GLU A 81 -20.20 -2.68 0.10
CA GLU A 81 -19.92 -4.12 0.28
C GLU A 81 -19.65 -4.81 -1.07
N GLU A 82 -20.38 -4.41 -2.11
CA GLU A 82 -20.21 -4.88 -3.48
C GLU A 82 -18.87 -4.46 -4.13
N HIS A 83 -18.17 -3.50 -3.53
CA HIS A 83 -16.85 -3.04 -3.98
C HIS A 83 -15.69 -3.65 -3.18
N ALA A 84 -15.95 -4.26 -2.01
CA ALA A 84 -14.90 -4.79 -1.15
C ALA A 84 -14.23 -6.03 -1.76
N LEU A 85 -12.91 -5.99 -1.93
CA LEU A 85 -12.09 -7.10 -2.43
C LEU A 85 -11.18 -7.69 -1.35
N LEU A 86 -10.75 -6.86 -0.39
CA LEU A 86 -10.07 -7.32 0.81
C LEU A 86 -11.14 -7.66 1.85
N GLY A 87 -11.08 -8.87 2.40
CA GLY A 87 -11.99 -9.30 3.47
C GLY A 87 -11.73 -8.54 4.77
N GLU A 88 -12.80 -8.39 5.57
CA GLU A 88 -12.73 -8.05 7.00
C GLU A 88 -13.06 -9.30 7.84
#